data_AF-A0A6N9PQG0-F1
#
_entry.id   AF-A0A6N9PQG0-F1
#
_cell.length_a   1.000
_cell.length_b   1.000
_cell.length_c   1.000
_cell.angle_alpha   90.00
_cell.angle_beta   90.00
_cell.angle_gamma   90.00
#
_symmetry.space_group_name_H-M   'P 1'
#
loop_
_entity.id
_entity.type
_entity.pdbx_description
1 polymer ?
#
loop_
_entity_poly.entity_id
_entity_poly.type
_entity_poly.pdbx_seq_one_letter_code
_entity_poly.pdbx_strand_id
1 'polypeptide(L)'
;MWDWNKEIKGKYRGYRYETASFALRQVVPEDAPALLRCYGDAEAVALMNGDNCSRGFYCATLADMESYIHIWQGEGYARPAVTDKHTGEVIGTLEIFGGEAGVLRVDLRRDYEREDVLRELYTLALREFTRDFPMGALVTKAPPAAKARRKVLEALGFAGPEAFRGYPDYYRMPAGRMRRELGIAYCGLACCLCSENATCPGCQEAGCGNHETCRNYQCCQEKGFSGCWECPGFPCGAPMLEKARVRAFVRFVREHGEEALLDCLENGVKAGLVYHREGLAGDYDLGTEEEVLGLLSGLLEKGKEKLCGPADC
;
A
#
# COMPACT_ATOMS: atom_id res chain seq x y z
N MET A 1 22.51 19.50 -17.32
CA MET A 1 22.10 18.18 -17.84
C MET A 1 21.56 17.41 -16.65
N TRP A 2 20.24 17.45 -16.47
CA TRP A 2 19.55 16.76 -15.37
C TRP A 2 19.71 15.25 -15.57
N ASP A 3 20.33 14.58 -14.59
CA ASP A 3 20.65 13.15 -14.67
C ASP A 3 19.45 12.33 -14.18
N TRP A 4 18.49 12.12 -15.09
CA TRP A 4 17.27 11.33 -14.88
C TRP A 4 17.56 9.93 -14.29
N ASN A 5 18.76 9.40 -14.53
CA ASN A 5 19.23 8.11 -14.00
C ASN A 5 19.62 8.15 -12.51
N LYS A 6 20.05 9.29 -11.96
CA LYS A 6 20.47 9.40 -10.56
C LYS A 6 19.30 9.44 -9.58
N GLU A 7 18.25 10.19 -9.91
CA GLU A 7 17.07 10.35 -9.05
C GLU A 7 16.26 9.05 -8.93
N ILE A 8 16.10 8.32 -10.03
CA ILE A 8 15.44 7.00 -10.04
C ILE A 8 16.29 5.96 -9.28
N LYS A 9 17.61 5.94 -9.50
CA LYS A 9 18.50 5.02 -8.77
C LYS A 9 18.50 5.27 -7.26
N GLY A 10 18.40 6.52 -6.82
CA GLY A 10 18.27 6.85 -5.40
C GLY A 10 16.94 6.37 -4.79
N LYS A 11 15.84 6.44 -5.54
CA LYS A 11 14.50 6.06 -5.07
C LYS A 11 14.26 4.55 -4.96
N TYR A 12 14.92 3.75 -5.79
CA TYR A 12 14.78 2.28 -5.83
C TYR A 12 15.99 1.52 -5.24
N ARG A 13 16.83 2.20 -4.46
CA ARG A 13 17.99 1.63 -3.76
C ARG A 13 18.04 2.15 -2.32
N GLY A 14 18.76 1.44 -1.45
CA GLY A 14 18.93 1.85 -0.05
C GLY A 14 17.80 1.45 0.91
N TYR A 15 16.75 0.79 0.42
CA TYR A 15 15.74 0.19 1.26
C TYR A 15 16.29 -1.01 2.04
N ARG A 16 15.75 -1.22 3.23
CA ARG A 16 15.91 -2.43 4.03
C ARG A 16 14.59 -2.69 4.74
N TYR A 17 14.12 -3.92 4.64
CA TYR A 17 12.89 -4.34 5.30
C TYR A 17 13.12 -5.55 6.17
N GLU A 18 12.33 -5.65 7.23
CA GLU A 18 12.36 -6.79 8.12
C GLU A 18 10.94 -7.21 8.49
N THR A 19 10.77 -8.52 8.63
CA THR A 19 9.61 -9.15 9.27
C THR A 19 10.10 -9.94 10.49
N ALA A 20 9.23 -10.75 11.09
CA ALA A 20 9.63 -11.66 12.15
C ALA A 20 10.68 -12.68 11.65
N SER A 21 10.43 -13.27 10.49
CA SER A 21 11.22 -14.37 9.93
C SER A 21 12.21 -13.96 8.84
N PHE A 22 12.04 -12.80 8.21
CA PHE A 22 12.78 -12.43 7.00
C PHE A 22 13.45 -11.06 7.08
N ALA A 23 14.59 -10.94 6.40
CA ALA A 23 15.26 -9.68 6.11
C ALA A 23 15.37 -9.49 4.59
N LEU A 24 15.06 -8.29 4.12
CA LEU A 24 15.04 -7.97 2.69
C LEU A 24 15.97 -6.80 2.40
N ARG A 25 16.85 -6.98 1.43
CA ARG A 25 17.76 -5.96 0.91
C ARG A 25 17.94 -6.15 -0.59
N GLN A 26 18.40 -5.12 -1.30
CA GLN A 26 18.76 -5.25 -2.71
C GLN A 26 19.68 -6.46 -2.95
N VAL A 27 19.41 -7.21 -4.01
CA VAL A 27 20.23 -8.34 -4.45
C VAL A 27 21.66 -7.92 -4.80
N VAL A 28 22.63 -8.76 -4.43
CA VAL A 28 24.06 -8.60 -4.71
C VAL A 28 24.62 -9.84 -5.42
N PRO A 29 25.76 -9.75 -6.13
CA PRO A 29 26.32 -10.89 -6.86
C PRO A 29 26.57 -12.12 -5.97
N GLU A 30 26.89 -11.91 -4.70
CA GLU A 30 27.13 -12.97 -3.72
C GLU A 30 25.86 -13.81 -3.42
N ASP A 31 24.67 -13.30 -3.75
CA ASP A 31 23.41 -14.04 -3.60
C ASP A 31 23.25 -15.13 -4.70
N ALA A 32 24.05 -15.10 -5.78
CA ALA A 32 23.86 -15.94 -6.96
C ALA A 32 23.81 -17.46 -6.65
N PRO A 33 24.70 -18.05 -5.81
CA PRO A 33 24.62 -19.47 -5.52
C PRO A 33 23.34 -19.88 -4.79
N ALA A 34 22.80 -18.98 -3.96
CA ALA A 34 21.55 -19.21 -3.23
C ALA A 34 20.33 -19.03 -4.14
N LEU A 35 20.31 -17.95 -4.93
CA LEU A 35 19.25 -17.67 -5.89
C LEU A 35 19.20 -18.69 -7.02
N LEU A 36 20.32 -19.31 -7.41
CA LEU A 36 20.32 -20.41 -8.39
C LEU A 36 19.49 -21.60 -7.89
N ARG A 37 19.40 -21.85 -6.58
CA ARG A 37 18.50 -22.89 -6.03
C ARG A 37 17.02 -22.57 -6.18
N CYS A 38 16.67 -21.30 -6.40
CA CYS A 38 15.32 -20.82 -6.65
C CYS A 38 15.04 -20.78 -8.16
N TYR A 39 15.85 -20.03 -8.91
CA TYR A 39 15.65 -19.81 -10.35
C TYR A 39 16.10 -20.99 -11.23
N GLY A 40 16.90 -21.92 -10.70
CA GLY A 40 17.25 -23.18 -11.36
C GLY A 40 16.27 -24.33 -11.08
N ASP A 41 15.22 -24.09 -10.29
CA ASP A 41 14.13 -25.05 -10.08
C ASP A 41 12.97 -24.73 -11.03
N ALA A 42 12.76 -25.58 -12.04
CA ALA A 42 11.71 -25.40 -13.04
C ALA A 42 10.29 -25.39 -12.43
N GLU A 43 10.03 -26.10 -11.35
CA GLU A 43 8.71 -26.08 -10.73
C GLU A 43 8.52 -24.84 -9.84
N ALA A 44 9.58 -24.33 -9.22
CA ALA A 44 9.52 -23.02 -8.56
C ALA A 44 9.23 -21.93 -9.60
N VAL A 45 9.97 -21.94 -10.72
CA VAL A 45 9.80 -21.00 -11.84
C VAL A 45 8.38 -21.07 -12.43
N ALA A 46 7.76 -22.25 -12.48
CA ALA A 46 6.38 -22.39 -12.95
C ALA A 46 5.34 -21.64 -12.09
N LEU A 47 5.68 -21.26 -10.86
CA LEU A 47 4.84 -20.47 -9.96
C LEU A 47 5.14 -18.96 -10.01
N MET A 48 6.26 -18.57 -10.64
CA MET A 48 6.73 -17.19 -10.73
C MET A 48 6.03 -16.39 -11.83
N ASN A 49 6.17 -15.06 -11.79
CA ASN A 49 5.62 -14.19 -12.80
C ASN A 49 6.55 -14.03 -14.02
N GLY A 50 6.36 -14.92 -15.00
CA GLY A 50 6.99 -14.95 -16.33
C GLY A 50 6.73 -13.75 -17.26
N ASP A 51 5.70 -12.95 -16.99
CA ASP A 51 5.13 -12.05 -17.98
C ASP A 51 6.09 -10.90 -18.32
N ASN A 52 6.13 -10.51 -19.59
CA ASN A 52 6.99 -9.44 -20.12
C ASN A 52 8.51 -9.68 -19.87
N CYS A 53 8.93 -10.94 -19.67
CA CYS A 53 10.34 -11.31 -19.60
C CYS A 53 10.80 -11.91 -20.93
N SER A 54 11.75 -11.26 -21.60
CA SER A 54 12.27 -11.70 -22.91
C SER A 54 13.16 -12.94 -22.86
N ARG A 55 13.73 -13.27 -21.68
CA ARG A 55 14.67 -14.39 -21.48
C ARG A 55 14.08 -15.54 -20.64
N GLY A 56 12.84 -15.42 -20.16
CA GLY A 56 12.30 -16.31 -19.13
C GLY A 56 13.00 -16.12 -17.77
N PHE A 57 12.71 -17.00 -16.80
CA PHE A 57 13.27 -16.94 -15.44
C PHE A 57 14.15 -18.13 -15.06
N TYR A 58 14.18 -19.18 -15.88
CA TYR A 58 14.95 -20.37 -15.57
C TYR A 58 16.45 -20.10 -15.76
N CYS A 59 17.24 -20.32 -14.71
CA CYS A 59 18.69 -20.19 -14.71
C CYS A 59 19.33 -21.58 -14.58
N ALA A 60 20.01 -22.05 -15.63
CA ALA A 60 20.64 -23.37 -15.61
C ALA A 60 21.99 -23.38 -14.87
N THR A 61 22.69 -22.24 -14.90
CA THR A 61 24.06 -22.11 -14.42
C THR A 61 24.23 -20.91 -13.48
N LEU A 62 25.30 -20.95 -12.68
CA LEU A 62 25.69 -19.81 -11.85
C LEU A 62 25.93 -18.54 -12.69
N ALA A 63 26.53 -18.69 -13.87
CA ALA A 63 26.78 -17.58 -14.80
C ALA A 63 25.48 -16.94 -15.31
N ASP A 64 24.42 -17.74 -15.53
CA ASP A 64 23.10 -17.20 -15.88
C ASP A 64 22.57 -16.33 -14.73
N MET A 65 22.64 -16.84 -13.51
CA MET A 65 22.15 -16.14 -12.32
C MET A 65 22.92 -14.83 -12.07
N GLU A 66 24.25 -14.86 -12.17
CA GLU A 66 25.10 -13.67 -12.09
C GLU A 66 24.75 -12.64 -13.17
N SER A 67 24.45 -13.08 -14.40
CA SER A 67 23.99 -12.20 -15.48
C SER A 67 22.66 -11.52 -15.16
N TYR A 68 21.69 -12.25 -14.60
CA TYR A 68 20.42 -11.66 -14.16
C TYR A 68 20.63 -10.65 -13.03
N ILE A 69 21.43 -10.99 -12.03
CA ILE A 69 21.72 -10.08 -10.91
C ILE A 69 22.36 -8.79 -11.41
N HIS A 70 23.29 -8.88 -12.37
CA HIS A 70 23.90 -7.70 -12.97
C HIS A 70 22.86 -6.78 -13.65
N ILE A 71 21.91 -7.37 -14.39
CA ILE A 71 20.81 -6.62 -15.01
C ILE A 71 19.94 -5.95 -13.93
N TRP A 72 19.52 -6.71 -12.92
CA TRP A 72 18.66 -6.22 -11.84
C TRP A 72 19.31 -5.10 -11.02
N GLN A 73 20.65 -5.10 -10.91
CA GLN A 73 21.41 -4.01 -10.31
C GLN A 73 21.49 -2.77 -11.19
N GLY A 74 21.37 -2.91 -12.51
CA GLY A 74 21.34 -1.81 -13.47
C GLY A 74 19.97 -1.14 -13.64
N GLU A 75 18.88 -1.86 -13.36
CA GLU A 75 17.51 -1.41 -13.66
C GLU A 75 16.90 -0.45 -12.62
N GLY A 76 15.90 0.32 -13.05
CA GLY A 76 15.20 1.35 -12.27
C GLY A 76 14.07 0.84 -11.38
N TYR A 77 14.19 -0.36 -10.81
CA TYR A 77 13.22 -0.94 -9.89
C TYR A 77 13.90 -1.60 -8.68
N ALA A 78 13.11 -1.90 -7.65
CA ALA A 78 13.58 -2.58 -6.45
C ALA A 78 13.44 -4.09 -6.61
N ARG A 79 14.53 -4.82 -6.37
CA ARG A 79 14.52 -6.29 -6.33
C ARG A 79 15.20 -6.80 -5.05
N PRO A 80 14.47 -6.84 -3.93
CA PRO A 80 15.01 -7.35 -2.69
C PRO A 80 15.27 -8.86 -2.77
N ALA A 81 16.48 -9.29 -2.41
CA ALA A 81 16.72 -10.65 -1.95
C ALA A 81 16.00 -10.89 -0.61
N VAL A 82 15.32 -12.02 -0.47
CA VAL A 82 14.64 -12.44 0.76
C VAL A 82 15.55 -13.40 1.51
N THR A 83 16.01 -13.00 2.70
CA THR A 83 16.87 -13.82 3.56
C THR A 83 16.03 -14.37 4.72
N ASP A 84 16.03 -15.70 4.90
CA ASP A 84 15.48 -16.31 6.11
C ASP A 84 16.43 -16.06 7.29
N LYS A 85 15.93 -15.40 8.34
CA LYS A 85 16.71 -15.03 9.53
C LYS A 85 17.18 -16.25 10.33
N HIS A 86 16.48 -17.38 10.23
CA HIS A 86 16.82 -18.59 10.99
C HIS A 86 18.02 -19.31 10.38
N THR A 87 18.05 -19.43 9.06
CA THR A 87 19.11 -20.14 8.33
C THR A 87 20.21 -19.21 7.81
N GLY A 88 19.94 -17.91 7.71
CA GLY A 88 20.82 -16.93 7.07
C GLY A 88 20.87 -17.06 5.54
N GLU A 89 20.06 -17.95 4.95
CA GLU A 89 20.07 -18.19 3.51
C GLU A 89 19.16 -17.22 2.76
N VAL A 90 19.59 -16.82 1.56
CA VAL A 90 18.70 -16.18 0.58
C VAL A 90 17.81 -17.25 -0.05
N ILE A 91 16.49 -17.07 0.06
CA ILE A 91 15.49 -18.06 -0.35
C ILE A 91 14.76 -17.67 -1.64
N GLY A 92 15.04 -16.49 -2.19
CA GLY A 92 14.34 -15.95 -3.34
C GLY A 92 14.45 -14.44 -3.42
N THR A 93 13.61 -13.84 -4.26
CA THR A 93 13.49 -12.38 -4.37
C THR A 93 12.04 -11.93 -4.37
N LEU A 94 11.83 -10.68 -3.95
CA LEU A 94 10.68 -9.91 -4.37
C LEU A 94 11.12 -8.94 -5.48
N GLU A 95 10.19 -8.50 -6.30
CA GLU A 95 10.36 -7.36 -7.20
C GLU A 95 9.20 -6.40 -7.03
N ILE A 96 9.49 -5.10 -7.00
CA ILE A 96 8.46 -4.07 -7.02
C ILE A 96 8.88 -2.84 -7.82
N PHE A 97 7.92 -2.31 -8.58
CA PHE A 97 7.97 -0.97 -9.16
C PHE A 97 6.62 -0.27 -8.93
N GLY A 98 6.65 1.06 -8.75
CA GLY A 98 5.44 1.87 -8.53
C GLY A 98 4.76 2.32 -9.83
N GLY A 99 3.83 3.27 -9.73
CA GLY A 99 3.05 3.82 -10.86
C GLY A 99 1.54 3.62 -10.70
N GLU A 100 0.76 3.80 -11.77
CA GLU A 100 -0.71 3.64 -11.71
C GLU A 100 -1.13 2.30 -11.08
N ALA A 101 -0.47 1.22 -11.47
CA ALA A 101 -0.49 -0.06 -10.78
C ALA A 101 0.95 -0.54 -10.58
N GLY A 102 1.34 -0.72 -9.32
CA GLY A 102 2.63 -1.29 -8.96
C GLY A 102 2.58 -2.81 -9.02
N VAL A 103 3.60 -3.43 -9.62
CA VAL A 103 3.61 -4.88 -9.85
C VAL A 103 4.57 -5.54 -8.88
N LEU A 104 4.02 -6.40 -8.02
CA LEU A 104 4.77 -7.26 -7.13
C LEU A 104 5.02 -8.62 -7.79
N ARG A 105 6.29 -9.00 -7.92
CA ARG A 105 6.68 -10.39 -8.18
C ARG A 105 7.21 -11.04 -6.92
N VAL A 106 6.81 -12.29 -6.72
CA VAL A 106 7.19 -13.12 -5.56
C VAL A 106 7.84 -14.38 -6.11
N ASP A 107 9.16 -14.42 -6.05
CA ASP A 107 9.99 -15.48 -6.62
C ASP A 107 10.70 -16.21 -5.48
N LEU A 108 10.14 -17.35 -5.04
CA LEU A 108 10.61 -18.08 -3.87
C LEU A 108 11.03 -19.50 -4.23
N ARG A 109 12.01 -20.03 -3.48
CA ARG A 109 12.34 -21.45 -3.48
C ARG A 109 11.10 -22.25 -3.08
N ARG A 110 10.95 -23.44 -3.67
CA ARG A 110 9.73 -24.24 -3.58
C ARG A 110 9.30 -24.59 -2.14
N ASP A 111 10.27 -24.89 -1.27
CA ASP A 111 10.05 -25.18 0.16
C ASP A 111 9.57 -23.94 0.96
N TYR A 112 9.62 -22.74 0.38
CA TYR A 112 9.10 -21.50 0.93
C TYR A 112 7.78 -21.04 0.30
N GLU A 113 7.26 -21.74 -0.71
CA GLU A 113 5.93 -21.51 -1.27
C GLU A 113 4.83 -22.10 -0.34
N ARG A 114 4.78 -21.61 0.89
CA ARG A 114 3.87 -22.02 1.97
C ARG A 114 3.09 -20.84 2.52
N GLU A 115 1.87 -21.09 3.02
CA GLU A 115 0.91 -20.04 3.35
C GLU A 115 1.41 -19.05 4.42
N ASP A 116 2.14 -19.54 5.43
CA ASP A 116 2.75 -18.73 6.50
C ASP A 116 3.76 -17.73 5.94
N VAL A 117 4.67 -18.18 5.08
CA VAL A 117 5.70 -17.34 4.45
C VAL A 117 5.09 -16.34 3.50
N LEU A 118 4.20 -16.80 2.63
CA LEU A 118 3.54 -15.95 1.65
C LEU A 118 2.73 -14.86 2.36
N ARG A 119 2.01 -15.20 3.44
CA ARG A 119 1.26 -14.22 4.23
C ARG A 119 2.17 -13.17 4.84
N GLU A 120 3.29 -13.57 5.41
CA GLU A 120 4.27 -12.65 6.00
C GLU A 120 4.86 -11.69 4.96
N LEU A 121 5.26 -12.20 3.79
CA LEU A 121 5.85 -11.39 2.70
C LEU A 121 4.82 -10.48 2.01
N TYR A 122 3.61 -10.95 1.73
CA TYR A 122 2.55 -10.10 1.17
C TYR A 122 2.12 -9.01 2.15
N THR A 123 2.07 -9.31 3.45
CA THR A 123 1.76 -8.29 4.48
C THR A 123 2.84 -7.22 4.52
N LEU A 124 4.12 -7.59 4.42
CA LEU A 124 5.22 -6.63 4.28
C LEU A 124 5.04 -5.79 3.02
N ALA A 125 4.75 -6.40 1.87
CA ALA A 125 4.62 -5.65 0.61
C ALA A 125 3.44 -4.66 0.66
N LEU A 126 2.30 -5.06 1.21
CA LEU A 126 1.13 -4.20 1.40
C LEU A 126 1.39 -3.00 2.31
N ARG A 127 2.36 -3.09 3.23
CA ARG A 127 2.69 -2.05 4.20
C ARG A 127 3.86 -1.17 3.76
N GLU A 128 4.98 -1.81 3.44
CA GLU A 128 6.26 -1.14 3.18
C GLU A 128 6.35 -0.71 1.71
N PHE A 129 5.96 -1.57 0.78
CA PHE A 129 6.18 -1.27 -0.64
C PHE A 129 5.18 -0.24 -1.16
N THR A 130 3.93 -0.30 -0.71
CA THR A 130 2.91 0.71 -1.03
C THR A 130 3.27 2.10 -0.47
N ARG A 131 4.01 2.14 0.65
CA ARG A 131 4.55 3.37 1.24
C ARG A 131 5.74 3.91 0.44
N ASP A 132 6.72 3.06 0.16
CA ASP A 132 8.01 3.49 -0.40
C ASP A 132 7.98 3.61 -1.94
N PHE A 133 7.10 2.87 -2.60
CA PHE A 133 6.89 2.88 -4.04
C PHE A 133 5.47 3.34 -4.35
N PRO A 134 5.22 4.66 -4.47
CA PRO A 134 3.88 5.19 -4.69
C PRO A 134 3.18 4.50 -5.87
N MET A 135 1.99 3.98 -5.60
CA MET A 135 1.19 3.28 -6.59
C MET A 135 -0.32 3.43 -6.33
N GLY A 136 -1.15 3.31 -7.37
CA GLY A 136 -2.62 3.32 -7.19
C GLY A 136 -3.17 1.98 -6.69
N ALA A 137 -2.56 0.89 -7.13
CA ALA A 137 -2.86 -0.46 -6.67
C ALA A 137 -1.60 -1.33 -6.70
N LEU A 138 -1.52 -2.30 -5.80
CA LEU A 138 -0.58 -3.41 -5.85
C LEU A 138 -1.21 -4.56 -6.64
N VAL A 139 -0.56 -4.99 -7.71
CA VAL A 139 -0.97 -6.15 -8.51
C VAL A 139 0.11 -7.22 -8.47
N THR A 140 -0.30 -8.49 -8.43
CA THR A 140 0.62 -9.62 -8.40
C THR A 140 0.03 -10.81 -9.15
N LYS A 141 0.88 -11.62 -9.78
CA LYS A 141 0.43 -12.81 -10.52
C LYS A 141 0.48 -14.03 -9.61
N ALA A 142 -0.56 -14.85 -9.69
CA ALA A 142 -0.57 -16.19 -9.07
C ALA A 142 -1.16 -17.19 -10.07
N PRO A 143 -0.34 -17.98 -10.78
CA PRO A 143 -0.84 -18.96 -11.74
C PRO A 143 -1.72 -20.03 -11.06
N PRO A 144 -2.57 -20.76 -11.80
CA PRO A 144 -3.48 -21.76 -11.20
C PRO A 144 -2.81 -22.82 -10.34
N ALA A 145 -1.56 -23.17 -10.63
CA ALA A 145 -0.77 -24.12 -9.85
C ALA A 145 -0.34 -23.58 -8.47
N ALA A 146 -0.29 -22.26 -8.27
CA ALA A 146 0.16 -21.62 -7.03
C ALA A 146 -0.94 -21.59 -5.95
N LYS A 147 -1.38 -22.78 -5.49
CA LYS A 147 -2.54 -22.95 -4.59
C LYS A 147 -2.39 -22.18 -3.27
N ALA A 148 -1.23 -22.31 -2.60
CA ALA A 148 -0.97 -21.62 -1.33
C ALA A 148 -1.01 -20.09 -1.51
N ARG A 149 -0.42 -19.58 -2.59
CA ARG A 149 -0.41 -18.16 -2.96
C ARG A 149 -1.81 -17.61 -3.18
N ARG A 150 -2.63 -18.28 -4.00
CA ARG A 150 -4.01 -17.87 -4.25
C ARG A 150 -4.83 -17.80 -2.97
N LYS A 151 -4.73 -18.83 -2.13
CA LYS A 151 -5.41 -18.87 -0.82
C LYS A 151 -4.99 -17.70 0.10
N VAL A 152 -3.71 -17.35 0.13
CA VAL A 152 -3.22 -16.21 0.91
C VAL A 152 -3.71 -14.88 0.34
N LEU A 153 -3.66 -14.70 -0.99
CA LEU A 153 -4.14 -13.49 -1.65
C LEU A 153 -5.63 -13.24 -1.38
N GLU A 154 -6.46 -14.28 -1.49
CA GLU A 154 -7.88 -14.22 -1.12
C GLU A 154 -8.07 -13.86 0.36
N ALA A 155 -7.33 -14.52 1.26
CA ALA A 155 -7.42 -14.24 2.69
C ALA A 155 -6.93 -12.84 3.09
N LEU A 156 -6.07 -12.21 2.28
CA LEU A 156 -5.64 -10.82 2.46
C LEU A 156 -6.59 -9.82 1.78
N GLY A 157 -7.58 -10.30 1.03
CA GLY A 157 -8.62 -9.50 0.38
C GLY A 157 -8.23 -8.95 -0.99
N PHE A 158 -7.26 -9.55 -1.68
CA PHE A 158 -7.01 -9.20 -3.08
C PHE A 158 -8.21 -9.63 -3.93
N ALA A 159 -8.63 -8.76 -4.85
CA ALA A 159 -9.61 -9.11 -5.88
C ALA A 159 -8.92 -9.84 -7.04
N GLY A 160 -9.64 -10.74 -7.72
CA GLY A 160 -9.14 -11.53 -8.85
C GLY A 160 -9.47 -13.03 -8.72
N PRO A 161 -8.94 -13.88 -9.62
CA PRO A 161 -8.01 -13.54 -10.70
C PRO A 161 -8.67 -12.72 -11.82
N GLU A 162 -7.94 -11.73 -12.35
CA GLU A 162 -8.34 -10.89 -13.49
C GLU A 162 -7.23 -10.82 -14.57
N ALA A 163 -7.56 -10.25 -15.72
CA ALA A 163 -6.58 -9.93 -16.75
C ALA A 163 -5.89 -8.58 -16.47
N PHE A 164 -4.57 -8.52 -16.63
CA PHE A 164 -3.78 -7.31 -16.49
C PHE A 164 -2.76 -7.21 -17.61
N ARG A 165 -2.80 -6.10 -18.37
CA ARG A 165 -1.92 -5.85 -19.54
C ARG A 165 -1.89 -7.00 -20.55
N GLY A 166 -3.03 -7.66 -20.77
CA GLY A 166 -3.16 -8.78 -21.71
C GLY A 166 -2.76 -10.15 -21.15
N TYR A 167 -2.34 -10.23 -19.88
CA TYR A 167 -1.98 -11.49 -19.22
C TYR A 167 -3.04 -11.89 -18.18
N PRO A 168 -3.37 -13.19 -18.04
CA PRO A 168 -4.33 -13.66 -17.04
C PRO A 168 -3.68 -13.83 -15.65
N ASP A 169 -4.52 -14.21 -14.67
CA ASP A 169 -4.13 -14.67 -13.34
C ASP A 169 -3.51 -13.61 -12.42
N TYR A 170 -3.92 -12.35 -12.58
CA TYR A 170 -3.52 -11.26 -11.70
C TYR A 170 -4.52 -11.06 -10.57
N TYR A 171 -3.98 -10.73 -9.41
CA TYR A 171 -4.69 -10.33 -8.21
C TYR A 171 -4.36 -8.87 -7.91
N ARG A 172 -5.35 -8.10 -7.48
CA ARG A 172 -5.24 -6.66 -7.26
C ARG A 172 -5.68 -6.28 -5.86
N MET A 173 -4.89 -5.40 -5.23
CA MET A 173 -5.23 -4.70 -4.00
C MET A 173 -5.01 -3.20 -4.18
N PRO A 174 -5.99 -2.32 -3.91
CA PRO A 174 -5.75 -0.89 -3.84
C PRO A 174 -4.65 -0.56 -2.83
N ALA A 175 -3.66 0.26 -3.21
CA ALA A 175 -2.45 0.47 -2.41
C ALA A 175 -2.67 1.41 -1.22
N GLY A 176 -3.71 2.24 -1.26
CA GLY A 176 -4.36 2.73 -0.06
C GLY A 176 -5.50 1.76 0.26
N ARG A 177 -5.44 1.07 1.40
CA ARG A 177 -6.66 0.50 1.97
C ARG A 177 -7.20 1.53 2.94
N MET A 178 -8.35 2.09 2.61
CA MET A 178 -9.13 2.78 3.62
C MET A 178 -9.72 1.73 4.55
N ARG A 179 -9.33 1.75 5.83
CA ARG A 179 -9.96 0.98 6.91
C ARG A 179 -11.26 1.68 7.30
N ARG A 180 -12.29 1.55 6.46
CA ARG A 180 -13.55 2.30 6.60
C ARG A 180 -14.16 2.13 7.99
N GLU A 181 -14.01 0.94 8.58
CA GLU A 181 -14.46 0.62 9.94
C GLU A 181 -13.87 1.52 11.04
N LEU A 182 -12.72 2.16 10.81
CA LEU A 182 -12.12 3.08 11.79
C LEU A 182 -12.69 4.51 11.71
N GLY A 183 -13.47 4.82 10.66
CA GLY A 183 -14.21 6.06 10.51
C GLY A 183 -13.37 7.34 10.64
N ILE A 184 -14.02 8.39 11.14
CA ILE A 184 -13.43 9.70 11.39
C ILE A 184 -13.24 9.93 12.91
N ALA A 185 -12.10 10.50 13.28
CA ALA A 185 -11.82 10.89 14.66
C ALA A 185 -12.73 12.04 15.11
N TYR A 186 -12.94 12.19 16.43
CA TYR A 186 -13.72 13.31 16.98
C TYR A 186 -13.29 14.70 16.48
N CYS A 187 -11.99 14.88 16.24
CA CYS A 187 -11.46 16.15 15.73
C CYS A 187 -11.71 16.37 14.24
N GLY A 188 -12.04 15.33 13.46
CA GLY A 188 -12.18 15.37 12.00
C GLY A 188 -11.04 14.72 11.23
N LEU A 189 -10.01 14.15 11.88
CA LEU A 189 -8.98 13.37 11.17
C LEU A 189 -9.52 12.04 10.64
N ALA A 190 -9.02 11.58 9.49
CA ALA A 190 -9.43 10.33 8.87
C ALA A 190 -8.68 9.13 9.48
N CYS A 191 -9.18 8.57 10.59
CA CYS A 191 -8.64 7.33 11.15
C CYS A 191 -8.64 6.20 10.12
N CYS A 192 -9.65 6.17 9.24
CA CYS A 192 -9.77 5.23 8.14
C CYS A 192 -8.61 5.27 7.13
N LEU A 193 -7.83 6.35 7.05
CA LEU A 193 -6.67 6.48 6.16
C LEU A 193 -5.32 6.50 6.90
N CYS A 194 -5.33 6.50 8.23
CA CYS A 194 -4.11 6.54 9.03
C CYS A 194 -3.36 5.20 8.95
N SER A 195 -2.07 5.25 8.62
CA SER A 195 -1.17 4.09 8.51
C SER A 195 -0.09 4.02 9.59
N GLU A 196 0.00 5.02 10.47
CA GLU A 196 1.05 5.14 11.51
C GLU A 196 1.08 3.95 12.48
N ASN A 197 -0.09 3.35 12.75
CA ASN A 197 -0.20 2.16 13.58
C ASN A 197 -1.22 1.19 12.99
N ALA A 198 -0.73 0.05 12.51
CA ALA A 198 -1.52 -1.01 11.87
C ALA A 198 -2.53 -1.66 12.83
N THR A 199 -2.26 -1.68 14.14
CA THR A 199 -3.15 -2.24 15.15
C THR A 199 -3.98 -1.20 15.89
N CYS A 200 -3.95 0.06 15.44
CA CYS A 200 -4.77 1.12 16.03
C CYS A 200 -6.27 0.81 15.82
N PRO A 201 -7.08 0.75 16.90
CA PRO A 201 -8.52 0.50 16.82
C PRO A 201 -9.33 1.76 16.43
N GLY A 202 -8.67 2.88 16.14
CA GLY A 202 -9.32 4.14 15.77
C GLY A 202 -9.62 5.04 16.97
N CYS A 203 -9.96 6.30 16.70
CA CYS A 203 -10.13 7.30 17.76
C CYS A 203 -11.35 7.04 18.64
N GLN A 204 -12.42 6.49 18.09
CA GLN A 204 -13.65 6.19 18.85
C GLN A 204 -13.40 5.13 19.94
N GLU A 205 -12.41 4.25 19.74
CA GLU A 205 -11.97 3.22 20.71
C GLU A 205 -10.69 3.61 21.46
N ALA A 206 -10.43 4.91 21.64
CA ALA A 206 -9.24 5.42 22.35
C ALA A 206 -7.89 4.97 21.76
N GLY A 207 -7.84 4.61 20.47
CA GLY A 207 -6.63 4.08 19.83
C GLY A 207 -5.47 5.07 19.66
N CYS A 208 -5.70 6.37 19.89
CA CYS A 208 -4.66 7.38 19.80
C CYS A 208 -3.82 7.43 21.09
N GLY A 209 -2.49 7.42 20.98
CA GLY A 209 -1.59 7.39 22.14
C GLY A 209 -1.68 8.59 23.08
N ASN A 210 -2.34 9.68 22.67
CA ASN A 210 -2.56 10.87 23.48
C ASN A 210 -4.05 11.12 23.80
N HIS A 211 -4.93 10.12 23.67
CA HIS A 211 -6.38 10.32 23.88
C HIS A 211 -6.72 10.90 25.26
N GLU A 212 -5.97 10.54 26.30
CA GLU A 212 -6.14 11.04 27.68
C GLU A 212 -5.97 12.56 27.79
N THR A 213 -5.08 13.15 26.98
CA THR A 213 -4.78 14.59 26.98
C THR A 213 -5.37 15.34 25.78
N CYS A 214 -6.02 14.63 24.86
CA CYS A 214 -6.61 15.21 23.66
C CYS A 214 -7.90 15.98 23.98
N ARG A 215 -7.84 17.31 23.91
CA ARG A 215 -8.98 18.20 24.18
C ARG A 215 -10.23 17.88 23.34
N ASN A 216 -10.08 17.57 22.05
CA ASN A 216 -11.21 17.24 21.18
C ASN A 216 -11.86 15.92 21.58
N TYR A 217 -11.06 14.90 21.91
CA TYR A 217 -11.55 13.60 22.37
C TYR A 217 -12.37 13.76 23.65
N GLN A 218 -11.79 14.39 24.68
CA GLN A 218 -12.43 14.58 25.98
C GLN A 218 -13.73 15.41 25.87
N CYS A 219 -13.70 16.50 25.10
CA CYS A 219 -14.87 17.36 24.91
C CYS A 219 -16.02 16.65 24.18
N CYS A 220 -15.72 15.87 23.13
CA CYS A 220 -16.76 15.11 22.42
C CYS A 220 -17.34 14.00 23.30
N GLN A 221 -16.51 13.28 24.07
CA GLN A 221 -16.97 12.28 25.04
C GLN A 221 -17.87 12.89 26.12
N GLU A 222 -17.44 14.00 26.75
CA GLU A 222 -18.22 14.69 27.79
C GLU A 222 -19.58 15.18 27.27
N LYS A 223 -19.62 15.67 26.03
CA LYS A 223 -20.84 16.22 25.43
C LYS A 223 -21.70 15.19 24.69
N GLY A 224 -21.24 13.95 24.58
CA GLY A 224 -21.91 12.91 23.81
C GLY A 224 -21.97 13.20 22.30
N PHE A 225 -20.97 13.91 21.76
CA PHE A 225 -20.89 14.19 20.34
C PHE A 225 -20.12 13.10 19.59
N SER A 226 -20.63 12.69 18.43
CA SER A 226 -19.95 11.75 17.53
C SER A 226 -18.68 12.36 16.91
N GLY A 227 -18.62 13.69 16.86
CA GLY A 227 -17.46 14.47 16.45
C GLY A 227 -17.70 15.97 16.49
N CYS A 228 -16.66 16.75 16.20
CA CYS A 228 -16.72 18.21 16.23
C CYS A 228 -17.76 18.78 15.24
N TRP A 229 -18.19 18.00 14.25
CA TRP A 229 -19.23 18.38 13.28
C TRP A 229 -20.59 18.55 13.93
N GLU A 230 -20.86 17.94 15.09
CA GLU A 230 -22.10 18.13 15.85
C GLU A 230 -22.06 19.36 16.77
N CYS A 231 -20.88 19.92 17.05
CA CYS A 231 -20.71 21.02 18.00
C CYS A 231 -21.16 22.37 17.41
N PRO A 232 -22.18 23.06 17.98
CA PRO A 232 -22.63 24.36 17.47
C PRO A 232 -21.56 25.47 17.53
N GLY A 233 -20.60 25.33 18.44
CA GLY A 233 -19.48 26.26 18.61
C GLY A 233 -18.26 25.98 17.73
N PHE A 234 -18.39 25.08 16.74
CA PHE A 234 -17.32 24.81 15.79
C PHE A 234 -17.25 25.89 14.68
N PRO A 235 -16.05 26.31 14.25
CA PRO A 235 -14.74 25.94 14.81
C PRO A 235 -14.45 26.69 16.12
N CYS A 236 -13.89 25.99 17.10
CA CYS A 236 -13.44 26.58 18.37
C CYS A 236 -11.90 26.60 18.45
N GLY A 237 -11.33 27.21 19.49
CA GLY A 237 -9.87 27.29 19.71
C GLY A 237 -9.22 26.00 20.22
N ALA A 238 -9.70 24.81 19.80
CA ALA A 238 -9.06 23.55 20.13
C ALA A 238 -7.87 23.31 19.17
N PRO A 239 -6.70 22.84 19.66
CA PRO A 239 -5.47 22.79 18.85
C PRO A 239 -5.60 22.02 17.53
N MET A 240 -6.34 20.92 17.50
CA MET A 240 -6.53 20.14 16.25
C MET A 240 -7.26 20.93 15.16
N LEU A 241 -8.08 21.90 15.55
CA LEU A 241 -8.84 22.75 14.64
C LEU A 241 -7.99 23.91 14.09
N GLU A 242 -6.71 24.03 14.43
CA GLU A 242 -5.81 25.00 13.78
C GLU A 242 -5.44 24.58 12.35
N LYS A 243 -5.61 23.29 12.01
CA LYS A 243 -5.26 22.72 10.69
C LYS A 243 -6.42 22.84 9.70
N ALA A 244 -6.14 23.40 8.52
CA ALA A 244 -7.12 23.58 7.43
C ALA A 244 -7.79 22.25 7.03
N ARG A 245 -7.01 21.18 6.81
CA ARG A 245 -7.51 19.82 6.53
C ARG A 245 -8.57 19.35 7.53
N VAL A 246 -8.30 19.55 8.83
CA VAL A 246 -9.17 19.10 9.91
C VAL A 246 -10.47 19.89 9.91
N ARG A 247 -10.40 21.22 9.79
CA ARG A 247 -11.61 22.06 9.73
C ARG A 247 -12.45 21.76 8.48
N ALA A 248 -11.82 21.57 7.33
CA ALA A 248 -12.50 21.19 6.10
C ALA A 248 -13.23 19.85 6.23
N PHE A 249 -12.62 18.82 6.80
CA PHE A 249 -13.28 17.52 7.01
C PHE A 249 -14.48 17.65 7.94
N VAL A 250 -14.35 18.39 9.05
CA VAL A 250 -15.48 18.63 9.96
C VAL A 250 -16.63 19.40 9.29
N ARG A 251 -16.32 20.44 8.50
CA ARG A 251 -17.33 21.19 7.73
C ARG A 251 -18.02 20.29 6.72
N PHE A 252 -17.26 19.48 5.98
CA PHE A 252 -17.81 18.56 4.99
C PHE A 252 -18.77 17.54 5.64
N VAL A 253 -18.40 16.95 6.79
CA VAL A 253 -19.28 16.03 7.52
C VAL A 253 -20.55 16.73 8.01
N ARG A 254 -20.45 17.98 8.47
CA ARG A 254 -21.63 18.76 8.88
C ARG A 254 -22.59 19.03 7.70
N GLU A 255 -22.05 19.26 6.51
CA GLU A 255 -22.84 19.63 5.32
C GLU A 255 -23.36 18.41 4.55
N HIS A 256 -22.61 17.31 4.53
CA HIS A 256 -22.88 16.16 3.66
C HIS A 256 -23.02 14.81 4.40
N GLY A 257 -22.73 14.78 5.71
CA GLY A 257 -22.71 13.55 6.51
C GLY A 257 -21.37 12.81 6.48
N GLU A 258 -21.17 11.94 7.47
CA GLU A 258 -19.91 11.20 7.64
C GLU A 258 -19.68 10.18 6.53
N GLU A 259 -20.72 9.43 6.12
CA GLU A 259 -20.63 8.46 5.04
C GLU A 259 -20.18 9.09 3.71
N ALA A 260 -20.66 10.31 3.42
CA ALA A 260 -20.22 11.03 2.21
C ALA A 260 -18.73 11.38 2.27
N LEU A 261 -18.21 11.78 3.44
CA LEU A 261 -16.77 11.99 3.60
C LEU A 261 -16.00 10.68 3.38
N LEU A 262 -16.47 9.58 3.96
CA LEU A 262 -15.83 8.28 3.81
C LEU A 262 -15.79 7.85 2.33
N ASP A 263 -16.86 8.07 1.57
CA ASP A 263 -16.91 7.81 0.13
C ASP A 263 -15.91 8.68 -0.64
N CYS A 264 -15.79 9.97 -0.32
CA CYS A 264 -14.79 10.86 -0.91
C CYS A 264 -13.37 10.38 -0.65
N LEU A 265 -13.06 10.00 0.59
CA LEU A 265 -11.74 9.53 0.99
C LEU A 265 -11.39 8.22 0.28
N GLU A 266 -12.34 7.30 0.18
CA GLU A 266 -12.15 6.04 -0.56
C GLU A 266 -11.95 6.28 -2.06
N ASN A 267 -12.70 7.22 -2.64
CA ASN A 267 -12.50 7.63 -4.04
C ASN A 267 -11.16 8.33 -4.24
N GLY A 268 -10.70 9.11 -3.26
CA GLY A 268 -9.38 9.73 -3.26
C GLY A 268 -8.27 8.69 -3.29
N VAL A 269 -8.38 7.68 -2.43
CA VAL A 269 -7.49 6.52 -2.43
C VAL A 269 -7.48 5.80 -3.79
N LYS A 270 -8.66 5.53 -4.38
CA LYS A 270 -8.79 4.94 -5.72
C LYS A 270 -8.18 5.83 -6.81
N ALA A 271 -8.14 7.14 -6.61
CA ALA A 271 -7.50 8.11 -7.48
C ALA A 271 -5.99 8.31 -7.19
N GLY A 272 -5.42 7.55 -6.23
CA GLY A 272 -4.01 7.61 -5.89
C GLY A 272 -3.62 8.72 -4.90
N LEU A 273 -4.59 9.34 -4.23
CA LEU A 273 -4.32 10.29 -3.16
C LEU A 273 -3.79 9.58 -1.91
N VAL A 274 -2.78 10.19 -1.29
CA VAL A 274 -2.04 9.65 -0.16
C VAL A 274 -2.24 10.54 1.06
N TYR A 275 -2.71 9.95 2.17
CA TYR A 275 -3.02 10.69 3.39
C TYR A 275 -1.76 11.13 4.17
N HIS A 276 -0.68 10.35 4.09
CA HIS A 276 0.62 10.62 4.71
C HIS A 276 1.75 10.35 3.70
N ARG A 277 2.39 11.40 3.21
CA ARG A 277 3.58 11.35 2.33
C ARG A 277 4.86 11.60 3.11
N GLU A 278 4.92 12.74 3.80
CA GLU A 278 6.08 13.20 4.55
C GLU A 278 5.68 13.43 6.01
N GLY A 279 5.96 12.44 6.87
CA GLY A 279 5.39 12.40 8.20
C GLY A 279 3.86 12.35 8.14
N LEU A 280 3.17 13.20 8.92
CA LEU A 280 1.71 13.24 9.02
C LEU A 280 1.00 14.09 7.94
N ALA A 281 1.77 14.67 7.01
CA ALA A 281 1.26 15.51 5.92
C ALA A 281 1.12 14.69 4.63
N GLY A 282 0.05 14.93 3.86
CA GLY A 282 -0.20 14.29 2.57
C GLY A 282 -1.03 15.17 1.64
N ASP A 283 -1.72 14.56 0.67
CA ASP A 283 -2.42 15.28 -0.40
C ASP A 283 -3.63 16.11 0.07
N TYR A 284 -4.10 15.86 1.29
CA TYR A 284 -5.21 16.61 1.89
C TYR A 284 -4.74 17.81 2.73
N ASP A 285 -3.44 17.99 2.94
CA ASP A 285 -2.87 19.12 3.69
C ASP A 285 -2.61 20.32 2.77
N LEU A 286 -3.69 20.81 2.14
CA LEU A 286 -3.67 21.99 1.27
C LEU A 286 -3.64 23.30 2.09
N GLY A 287 -3.40 24.42 1.41
CA GLY A 287 -3.14 25.71 2.04
C GLY A 287 -4.36 26.30 2.75
N THR A 288 -5.57 26.04 2.25
CA THR A 288 -6.83 26.58 2.78
C THR A 288 -7.91 25.51 2.98
N GLU A 289 -8.92 25.82 3.79
CA GLU A 289 -10.08 24.92 3.96
C GLU A 289 -10.84 24.74 2.64
N GLU A 290 -10.98 25.82 1.88
CA GLU A 290 -11.73 25.88 0.63
C GLU A 290 -11.08 24.99 -0.44
N GLU A 291 -9.75 24.92 -0.50
CA GLU A 291 -9.02 23.99 -1.38
C GLU A 291 -9.31 22.52 -1.02
N VAL A 292 -9.32 22.18 0.28
CA VAL A 292 -9.62 20.81 0.73
C VAL A 292 -11.09 20.46 0.47
N LEU A 293 -12.01 21.38 0.72
CA LEU A 293 -13.43 21.20 0.41
C LEU A 293 -13.65 21.02 -1.10
N GLY A 294 -12.99 21.82 -1.94
CA GLY A 294 -13.04 21.68 -3.39
C GLY A 294 -12.54 20.32 -3.88
N LEU A 295 -11.45 19.81 -3.29
CA LEU A 295 -10.97 18.45 -3.54
C LEU A 295 -12.01 17.39 -3.17
N LEU A 296 -12.60 17.47 -1.98
CA LEU A 296 -13.61 16.52 -1.51
C LEU A 296 -14.86 16.52 -2.39
N SER A 297 -15.38 17.69 -2.75
CA SER A 297 -16.55 17.82 -3.64
C SER A 297 -16.27 17.19 -5.02
N GLY A 298 -15.09 17.44 -5.59
CA GLY A 298 -14.70 16.82 -6.86
C GLY A 298 -14.55 15.29 -6.78
N LEU A 299 -14.14 14.75 -5.63
CA LEU A 299 -14.10 13.29 -5.39
C LEU A 299 -15.51 12.70 -5.21
N LEU A 300 -16.44 13.45 -4.60
CA LEU A 300 -17.83 13.04 -4.45
C LEU A 300 -18.54 12.94 -5.81
N GLU A 301 -18.36 13.95 -6.66
CA GLU A 301 -18.98 14.01 -8.00
C GLU A 301 -18.50 12.87 -8.91
N LYS A 302 -17.17 12.65 -8.99
CA LYS A 302 -16.58 11.54 -9.76
C LYS A 302 -17.05 10.17 -9.27
N GLY A 303 -17.36 10.04 -7.98
CA GLY A 303 -17.95 8.83 -7.41
C GLY A 303 -19.35 8.54 -7.96
N LYS A 304 -20.18 9.58 -8.12
CA LYS A 304 -21.54 9.47 -8.65
C LYS A 304 -21.57 9.13 -10.14
N GLU A 305 -20.68 9.70 -10.93
CA GLU A 305 -20.57 9.42 -12.38
C GLU A 305 -20.25 7.93 -12.67
N LYS A 306 -19.51 7.26 -11.78
CA LYS A 306 -19.22 5.82 -11.91
C LYS A 306 -20.40 4.91 -11.52
N LEU A 307 -21.34 5.39 -10.72
CA LEU A 307 -22.54 4.65 -10.32
C LEU A 307 -23.67 4.78 -11.34
N CYS A 308 -23.73 5.90 -12.07
CA CYS A 308 -24.62 6.11 -13.21
C CYS A 308 -23.95 5.67 -14.53
N GLY A 309 -23.73 4.37 -14.70
CA GLY A 309 -23.40 3.79 -16.02
C GLY A 309 -24.61 3.89 -17.00
N PRO A 310 -24.41 3.68 -18.32
CA PRO A 310 -25.31 4.09 -19.40
C PRO A 310 -26.62 3.28 -19.54
N ALA A 311 -27.31 2.97 -18.45
CA ALA A 311 -28.55 2.20 -18.44
C ALA A 311 -29.82 3.02 -18.13
N ASP A 312 -29.73 4.32 -17.84
CA ASP A 312 -30.89 5.16 -17.50
C ASP A 312 -31.02 6.40 -18.41
N CYS A 313 -31.04 6.16 -19.74
CA CYS A 313 -31.50 7.11 -20.75
C CYS A 313 -32.50 6.43 -21.70
#